data_AF-A0A924VTE6-F1
#
_entry.id   AF-A0A924VTE6-F1
#
_cell.length_a   1.000
_cell.length_b   1.000
_cell.length_c   1.000
_cell.angle_alpha   90.00
_cell.angle_beta   90.00
_cell.angle_gamma   90.00
#
_symmetry.space_group_name_H-M   'P 1'
#
loop_
_entity.id
_entity.type
_entity.pdbx_description
1 polymer ?
#
loop_
_entity_poly.entity_id
_entity_poly.type
_entity_poly.pdbx_seq_one_letter_code
_entity_poly.pdbx_strand_id
1 'polypeptide(L)'
;MFCPDHLKGRVMRKMVEAADGLPIETTEGVKIFKDGGWVMVMPHAQKPECRVVAEGYSQEFAQELTADFSQKIQAIQKHNVD
;
A
#
# COMPACT_ATOMS: atom_id res chain seq x y z
N MET A 1 1.35 -0.06 10.02
CA MET A 1 0.66 1.22 10.31
C MET A 1 -0.76 0.94 10.75
N PHE A 2 -1.33 1.75 11.64
CA PHE A 2 -2.74 1.61 12.03
C PHE A 2 -3.65 1.78 10.81
N CYS A 3 -4.64 0.90 10.68
CA CYS A 3 -5.67 0.94 9.65
C CYS A 3 -6.94 0.27 10.20
N PRO A 4 -7.98 1.04 10.52
CA PRO A 4 -9.26 0.49 10.98
C PRO A 4 -9.81 -0.57 10.02
N ASP A 5 -10.44 -1.62 10.56
CA ASP A 5 -10.91 -2.77 9.77
C ASP A 5 -11.85 -2.36 8.63
N HIS A 6 -12.78 -1.43 8.90
CA HIS A 6 -13.72 -0.91 7.91
C HIS A 6 -13.05 -0.13 6.77
N LEU A 7 -11.79 0.28 6.91
CA LEU A 7 -11.01 0.98 5.88
C LEU A 7 -10.08 0.07 5.09
N LYS A 8 -9.76 -1.15 5.56
CA LYS A 8 -8.82 -2.05 4.89
C LYS A 8 -9.22 -2.36 3.45
N GLY A 9 -10.50 -2.69 3.21
CA GLY A 9 -11.01 -2.93 1.87
C GLY A 9 -10.91 -1.70 0.96
N ARG A 10 -11.17 -0.51 1.50
CA ARG A 10 -11.02 0.76 0.78
C ARG A 10 -9.56 1.02 0.41
N VAL A 11 -8.64 0.77 1.34
CA VAL A 11 -7.19 0.90 1.10
C VAL A 11 -6.76 -0.03 -0.02
N MET A 12 -7.11 -1.32 0.03
CA MET A 12 -6.78 -2.29 -1.03
C MET A 12 -7.29 -1.84 -2.40
N ARG A 13 -8.58 -1.47 -2.49
CA ARG A 13 -9.18 -0.98 -3.74
C ARG A 13 -8.45 0.25 -4.29
N LYS A 14 -8.13 1.21 -3.42
CA LYS A 14 -7.38 2.41 -3.80
C LYS A 14 -5.93 2.12 -4.21
N MET A 15 -5.30 1.08 -3.68
CA MET A 15 -3.97 0.64 -4.16
C MET A 15 -4.04 0.04 -5.57
N VAL A 16 -5.08 -0.74 -5.88
CA VAL A 16 -5.32 -1.24 -7.24
C VAL A 16 -5.54 -0.08 -8.22
N GLU A 17 -6.38 0.90 -7.85
CA GLU A 17 -6.59 2.11 -8.65
C GLU A 17 -5.29 2.91 -8.83
N ALA A 18 -4.49 3.04 -7.77
CA ALA A 18 -3.22 3.78 -7.80
C ALA A 18 -2.09 3.07 -8.55
N ALA A 19 -2.27 1.82 -8.95
CA ALA A 19 -1.31 1.11 -9.79
C ALA A 19 -1.30 1.67 -11.22
N ASP A 20 -2.39 2.29 -11.68
CA ASP A 20 -2.45 3.04 -12.94
C ASP A 20 -1.82 2.31 -14.15
N GLY A 21 -2.23 1.05 -14.36
CA GLY A 21 -1.74 0.22 -15.47
C GLY A 21 -0.39 -0.48 -15.22
N LEU A 22 0.26 -0.25 -14.08
CA LEU A 22 1.42 -1.04 -13.66
C LEU A 22 1.00 -2.50 -13.39
N PRO A 23 1.91 -3.47 -13.62
CA PRO A 23 1.66 -4.85 -13.24
C PRO A 23 1.39 -4.96 -11.74
N ILE A 24 0.42 -5.80 -11.36
CA ILE A 24 0.08 -6.07 -9.97
C ILE A 24 -0.11 -7.56 -9.68
N GLU A 25 0.16 -7.95 -8.43
CA GLU A 25 -0.25 -9.24 -7.84
C GLU A 25 -1.18 -8.98 -6.65
N THR A 26 -2.27 -9.76 -6.52
CA THR A 26 -3.34 -9.50 -5.54
C THR A 26 -3.59 -10.63 -4.53
N THR A 27 -2.66 -11.58 -4.40
CA THR A 27 -2.85 -12.80 -3.58
C THR A 27 -2.91 -12.52 -2.08
N GLU A 28 -1.95 -11.75 -1.54
CA GLU A 28 -1.83 -11.47 -0.08
C GLU A 28 -2.13 -10.01 0.29
N GLY A 29 -2.40 -9.18 -0.71
CA GLY A 29 -2.51 -7.73 -0.61
C GLY A 29 -2.50 -7.14 -2.01
N VAL A 30 -1.93 -5.96 -2.19
CA VAL A 30 -1.67 -5.39 -3.52
C VAL A 30 -0.17 -5.15 -3.65
N LYS A 31 0.49 -5.97 -4.45
CA LYS A 31 1.88 -5.77 -4.86
C LYS A 31 1.89 -5.08 -6.21
N ILE A 32 2.59 -3.95 -6.29
CA ILE A 32 2.70 -3.12 -7.49
C ILE A 32 4.16 -3.12 -7.93
N PHE A 33 4.39 -3.50 -9.18
CA PHE A 33 5.71 -3.50 -9.79
C PHE A 33 6.00 -2.13 -10.39
N LYS A 34 7.19 -1.60 -10.14
CA LYS A 34 7.70 -0.36 -10.73
C LYS A 34 9.04 -0.64 -11.39
N ASP A 35 9.52 0.32 -12.19
CA ASP A 35 10.89 0.26 -12.66
C ASP A 35 11.85 0.28 -11.46
N GLY A 36 12.80 -0.66 -11.43
CA GLY A 36 13.77 -0.79 -10.35
C GLY A 36 13.27 -1.38 -9.01
N GLY A 37 12.03 -1.86 -8.90
CA GLY A 37 11.56 -2.49 -7.65
C GLY A 37 10.06 -2.79 -7.56
N TRP A 38 9.58 -3.00 -6.34
CA TRP A 38 8.16 -3.23 -6.07
C TRP A 38 7.77 -2.74 -4.68
N VAL A 39 6.47 -2.51 -4.51
CA VAL A 39 5.86 -2.19 -3.22
C VAL A 39 4.63 -3.05 -2.99
N MET A 40 4.47 -3.55 -1.78
CA MET A 40 3.38 -4.42 -1.39
C MET A 40 2.65 -3.83 -0.18
N VAL A 41 1.34 -3.62 -0.34
CA VAL A 41 0.45 -3.17 0.72
C VAL A 41 -0.46 -4.31 1.12
N MET A 42 -0.39 -4.74 2.38
CA MET A 42 -1.13 -5.90 2.88
C MET A 42 -1.99 -5.53 4.09
N PRO A 43 -3.26 -5.95 4.16
CA PRO A 43 -4.06 -5.84 5.36
C PRO A 43 -3.67 -6.94 6.34
N HIS A 44 -3.53 -6.61 7.63
CA HIS A 44 -3.38 -7.64 8.66
C HIS A 44 -4.72 -8.37 8.86
N ALA A 45 -4.72 -9.70 8.94
CA ALA A 45 -5.95 -10.50 9.05
C ALA A 45 -6.76 -10.20 10.33
N GLN A 46 -6.09 -10.07 11.48
CA GLN A 46 -6.75 -9.96 12.79
C GLN A 46 -6.56 -8.62 13.53
N LYS A 47 -5.70 -7.72 13.05
CA LYS A 47 -5.33 -6.47 13.75
C LYS A 47 -5.69 -5.27 12.88
N PRO A 48 -6.04 -4.10 13.45
CA PRO A 48 -6.35 -2.90 12.70
C PRO A 48 -5.06 -2.27 12.14
N GLU A 49 -4.39 -3.00 11.26
CA GLU A 49 -3.09 -2.66 10.71
C GLU A 49 -3.03 -2.97 9.22
N CYS A 50 -2.35 -2.11 8.47
CA CYS A 50 -1.81 -2.41 7.15
C CYS A 50 -0.29 -2.43 7.23
N ARG A 51 0.36 -3.28 6.44
CA ARG A 51 1.81 -3.33 6.27
C ARG A 51 2.15 -2.82 4.88
N VAL A 52 3.20 -2.01 4.79
CA VAL A 52 3.84 -1.61 3.54
C VAL A 52 5.23 -2.21 3.57
N VAL A 53 5.58 -2.97 2.53
CA VAL A 53 6.91 -3.53 2.32
C VAL A 53 7.34 -3.14 0.92
N ALA A 54 8.56 -2.64 0.75
CA ALA A 54 9.09 -2.34 -0.56
C ALA A 54 10.48 -2.94 -0.72
N GLU A 55 10.81 -3.25 -1.96
CA GLU A 55 12.13 -3.65 -2.41
C GLU A 55 12.53 -2.77 -3.59
N GLY A 56 13.82 -2.47 -3.67
CA GLY A 56 14.35 -1.53 -4.63
C GLY A 56 15.80 -1.86 -4.96
N TYR A 57 16.29 -1.29 -6.06
CA TYR A 57 17.71 -1.36 -6.45
C TYR A 57 18.65 -0.71 -5.42
N SER A 58 18.13 0.12 -4.52
CA SER A 58 18.85 0.68 -3.38
C SER A 58 17.95 0.75 -2.15
N GLN A 59 18.57 0.85 -0.97
CA GLN A 59 17.86 1.08 0.29
C GLN A 59 17.08 2.39 0.26
N GLU A 60 17.66 3.45 -0.29
CA GLU A 60 17.02 4.76 -0.42
C GLU A 60 15.74 4.67 -1.27
N PHE A 61 15.81 4.01 -2.43
CA PHE A 61 14.64 3.81 -3.28
C PHE A 61 13.54 2.99 -2.59
N ALA A 62 13.90 1.91 -1.87
CA ALA A 62 12.94 1.14 -1.10
C ALA A 62 12.29 1.97 0.03
N GLN A 63 13.05 2.87 0.66
CA GLN A 63 12.53 3.79 1.69
C GLN A 63 11.58 4.82 1.08
N GLU A 64 11.92 5.41 -0.07
CA GLU A 64 11.03 6.31 -0.82
C GLU A 64 9.72 5.63 -1.19
N LEU A 65 9.78 4.43 -1.79
CA LEU A 65 8.58 3.65 -2.12
C LEU A 65 7.69 3.38 -0.88
N THR A 66 8.32 3.03 0.24
CA THR A 66 7.58 2.78 1.48
C THR A 66 6.94 4.06 2.02
N ALA A 67 7.65 5.19 1.95
CA ALA A 67 7.16 6.49 2.41
C ALA A 67 5.98 6.97 1.56
N ASP A 68 6.10 6.93 0.24
CA ASP A 68 5.07 7.32 -0.72
C ASP A 68 3.76 6.56 -0.47
N PHE A 69 3.85 5.23 -0.38
CA PHE A 69 2.67 4.39 -0.20
C PHE A 69 2.07 4.52 1.21
N SER A 70 2.89 4.73 2.22
CA SER A 70 2.40 5.05 3.57
C SER A 70 1.61 6.36 3.58
N GLN A 71 2.08 7.39 2.88
CA GLN A 71 1.36 8.67 2.74
C GLN A 71 0.04 8.51 2.00
N LYS A 72 0.01 7.72 0.91
CA LYS A 72 -1.25 7.40 0.19
C LYS A 72 -2.28 6.74 1.11
N ILE A 73 -1.86 5.77 1.91
CA ILE A 73 -2.76 5.10 2.88
C ILE A 73 -3.28 6.10 3.91
N GLN A 74 -2.43 6.97 4.45
CA GLN A 74 -2.85 8.00 5.40
C GLN A 74 -3.86 8.97 4.78
N ALA A 75 -3.68 9.37 3.52
CA ALA A 75 -4.64 10.21 2.81
C ALA A 75 -6.00 9.48 2.67
N ILE A 76 -6.00 8.22 2.24
CA ILE A 76 -7.22 7.40 2.13
C ILE A 76 -7.96 7.29 3.47
N GLN A 77 -7.21 7.20 4.58
CA GLN A 77 -7.79 7.13 5.92
C GLN A 77 -8.43 8.45 6.37
N LYS A 78 -7.81 9.60 6.05
CA LYS A 78 -8.29 10.93 6.43
C LYS A 78 -9.55 11.37 5.67
N HIS A 79 -9.74 10.92 4.43
CA HIS A 79 -10.93 11.19 3.62
C HIS A 79 -12.17 10.35 4.02
N ASN A 80 -12.34 10.05 5.31
CA ASN A 80 -13.51 9.34 5.88
C ASN A 80 -14.19 10.10 7.01
N VAL A 81 -13.82 11.38 7.22
CA VAL A 81 -14.59 12.27 8.08
C VAL A 81 -15.68 12.89 7.21
N ASP A 82 -16.71 12.10 6.91
CA ASP A 82 -18.01 12.54 6.39
C ASP A 82 -19.11 11.88 7.23
#